data_AF-A0A4P5UDX7-F1
#
_entry.id   AF-A0A4P5UDX7-F1
#
_cell.length_a   1.000
_cell.length_b   1.000
_cell.length_c   1.000
_cell.angle_alpha   90.00
_cell.angle_beta   90.00
_cell.angle_gamma   90.00
#
_symmetry.space_group_name_H-M   'P 1'
#
loop_
_entity.id
_entity.type
_entity.pdbx_description
1 polymer ?
#
loop_
_entity_poly.entity_id
_entity_poly.type
_entity_poly.pdbx_seq_one_letter_code
_entity_poly.pdbx_strand_id
1 'polypeptide(L)'
;MLGSFKKRHPKLDIVLVATDTPNEAQQLAKRVKSYGMGKVEQWVFSEDMPERLRFEIDRRWYGEIPRTHFYDRAHQREIKTGLINQQFIEDWIARNVTPDSTQR
;
A
#
# COMPACT_ATOMS: atom_id res chain seq x y z
N MET A 1 6.43 -8.94 -4.85
CA MET A 1 5.37 -8.51 -5.79
C MET A 1 5.28 -6.99 -5.93
N LEU A 2 4.81 -6.24 -4.91
CA LEU A 2 4.57 -4.78 -5.02
C LEU A 2 5.80 -3.95 -5.45
N GLY A 3 6.99 -4.26 -4.94
CA GLY A 3 8.22 -3.60 -5.37
C GLY A 3 8.50 -3.71 -6.88
N SER A 4 8.12 -4.83 -7.51
CA SER A 4 8.25 -4.99 -8.96
C SER A 4 7.27 -4.09 -9.71
N PHE A 5 6.05 -3.91 -9.20
CA PHE A 5 5.07 -2.98 -9.78
C PHE A 5 5.53 -1.52 -9.69
N LYS A 6 6.02 -1.06 -8.54
CA LYS A 6 6.56 0.30 -8.40
C LYS A 6 7.73 0.56 -9.35
N LYS A 7 8.58 -0.45 -9.59
CA LYS A 7 9.68 -0.34 -10.56
C LYS A 7 9.19 -0.23 -12.01
N ARG A 8 8.20 -1.02 -12.41
CA ARG A 8 7.62 -0.99 -13.76
C ARG A 8 6.72 0.22 -14.01
N HIS A 9 6.11 0.75 -12.95
CA HIS A 9 5.20 1.89 -13.00
C HIS A 9 5.66 2.94 -11.98
N PRO A 10 6.68 3.77 -12.31
CA PRO A 10 7.19 4.78 -11.38
C PRO A 10 6.12 5.77 -10.89
N LYS A 11 5.09 6.03 -11.71
CA LYS A 11 3.92 6.87 -11.39
C LYS A 11 2.85 6.17 -10.52
N LEU A 12 3.00 4.88 -10.21
CA LEU A 12 2.12 4.20 -9.26
C LEU A 12 2.48 4.66 -7.85
N ASP A 13 1.60 5.42 -7.22
CA ASP A 13 1.76 5.81 -5.82
C ASP A 13 1.38 4.65 -4.90
N ILE A 14 2.25 4.42 -3.92
CA ILE A 14 2.09 3.37 -2.91
C ILE A 14 2.40 4.03 -1.57
N VAL A 15 1.57 3.74 -0.57
CA VAL A 15 1.83 4.10 0.82
C VAL A 15 1.74 2.82 1.62
N LEU A 16 2.76 2.54 2.43
CA LEU A 16 2.78 1.41 3.33
C LEU A 16 2.42 1.89 4.73
N VAL A 17 1.44 1.25 5.36
CA VAL A 17 1.02 1.55 6.72
C VAL A 17 1.18 0.29 7.56
N ALA A 18 2.11 0.33 8.51
CA ALA A 18 2.31 -0.72 9.49
C ALA A 18 1.39 -0.47 10.70
N THR A 19 0.64 -1.50 11.08
CA THR A 19 -0.20 -1.49 12.30
C THR A 19 0.57 -1.93 13.54
N ASP A 20 1.86 -2.26 13.38
CA ASP A 20 2.80 -2.59 14.44
C ASP A 20 3.17 -1.35 15.27
N THR A 21 4.06 -1.52 16.25
CA THR A 21 4.46 -0.44 17.16
C THR A 21 5.60 0.44 16.61
N PRO A 22 5.73 1.70 17.05
CA PRO A 22 6.85 2.56 16.65
C PRO A 22 8.23 2.00 17.03
N ASN A 23 8.30 1.18 18.08
CA ASN A 23 9.54 0.53 18.52
C ASN A 23 10.14 -0.38 17.44
N GLU A 24 9.31 -0.88 16.53
CA GLU A 24 9.71 -1.79 15.45
C GLU A 24 10.01 -1.04 14.13
N ALA A 25 9.82 0.29 14.08
CA ALA A 25 9.93 1.09 12.86
C ALA A 25 11.26 0.90 12.12
N GLN A 26 12.39 0.83 12.84
CA GLN A 26 13.69 0.60 12.22
C GLN A 26 13.79 -0.77 11.55
N GLN A 27 13.21 -1.81 12.16
CA GLN A 27 13.21 -3.17 11.62
C GLN A 27 12.28 -3.26 10.41
N LEU A 28 11.10 -2.62 10.49
CA LEU A 28 10.14 -2.51 9.40
C LEU A 28 10.76 -1.81 8.19
N ALA A 29 11.43 -0.67 8.38
CA ALA A 29 12.09 0.05 7.30
C ALA A 29 13.17 -0.80 6.60
N LYS A 30 13.97 -1.56 7.36
CA LYS A 30 14.95 -2.51 6.80
C LYS A 30 14.27 -3.61 5.97
N ARG A 31 13.15 -4.14 6.47
CA ARG A 31 12.35 -5.16 5.76
C ARG A 31 11.73 -4.60 4.48
N VAL A 32 11.14 -3.41 4.51
CA VAL A 32 10.57 -2.76 3.32
C VAL A 32 11.67 -2.49 2.27
N LYS A 33 12.86 -2.08 2.72
CA LYS A 33 14.02 -1.87 1.85
C LYS A 33 14.46 -3.16 1.14
N SER A 34 14.44 -4.32 1.81
CA SER A 34 14.82 -5.59 1.18
C SER A 34 13.86 -6.00 0.05
N TYR A 35 12.60 -5.55 0.10
CA TYR A 35 11.64 -5.71 -1.00
C TYR A 35 11.75 -4.65 -2.12
N GLY A 36 12.75 -3.77 -2.06
CA GLY A 36 12.96 -2.70 -3.04
C GLY A 36 11.97 -1.54 -2.90
N MET A 37 11.30 -1.42 -1.75
CA MET A 37 10.28 -0.40 -1.50
C MET A 37 10.76 0.69 -0.52
N GLY A 38 12.07 0.76 -0.22
CA GLY A 38 12.60 1.70 0.77
C GLY A 38 12.44 3.19 0.44
N LYS A 39 12.05 3.55 -0.80
CA LYS A 39 11.74 4.92 -1.23
C LYS A 39 10.24 5.23 -1.23
N VAL A 40 9.41 4.23 -0.92
CA VAL A 40 7.96 4.37 -0.82
C VAL A 40 7.65 5.01 0.54
N GLU A 41 6.61 5.84 0.56
CA GLU A 41 6.11 6.46 1.79
C GLU A 41 5.66 5.38 2.79
N GLN A 42 6.09 5.52 4.03
CA GLN A 42 5.93 4.52 5.08
C GLN A 42 5.47 5.19 6.36
N TRP A 43 4.38 4.68 6.92
CA TRP A 43 3.82 5.10 8.20
C TRP A 43 3.75 3.90 9.14
N VAL A 44 3.90 4.17 10.43
CA VAL A 44 3.65 3.22 11.51
C VAL A 44 2.63 3.85 12.44
N PHE A 45 1.74 3.04 13.01
CA PHE A 45 0.80 3.53 14.00
C PHE A 45 1.57 4.10 15.20
N SER A 46 1.24 5.34 15.57
CA SER A 46 1.91 6.08 16.65
C SER A 46 1.18 6.03 17.98
N GLU A 47 -0.03 5.47 18.01
CA GLU A 47 -0.90 5.46 19.19
C GLU A 47 -0.92 4.09 19.87
N ASP A 48 -1.07 4.09 21.19
CA ASP A 48 -1.27 2.89 22.02
C ASP A 48 -2.66 2.24 21.80
N MET A 49 -3.55 2.88 21.03
CA MET A 49 -4.90 2.41 20.70
C MET A 49 -5.08 2.21 19.18
N PRO A 50 -4.56 1.11 18.61
CA PRO A 50 -4.60 0.85 17.17
C PRO A 50 -6.03 0.75 16.60
N GLU A 51 -7.03 0.45 17.42
CA GLU A 51 -8.46 0.42 17.04
C GLU A 51 -8.92 1.78 16.49
N ARG A 52 -8.48 2.88 17.11
CA ARG A 52 -8.88 4.23 16.68
C ARG A 52 -8.33 4.55 15.30
N LEU A 53 -7.04 4.32 15.09
CA LEU A 53 -6.41 4.55 13.79
C LEU A 53 -6.99 3.63 12.70
N ARG A 54 -7.33 2.37 13.02
CA ARG A 54 -8.06 1.48 12.10
C ARG A 54 -9.42 2.07 11.72
N PHE A 55 -10.16 2.58 12.70
CA PHE A 55 -11.48 3.19 12.48
C PHE A 55 -11.40 4.44 11.60
N GLU A 56 -10.38 5.28 11.80
CA GLU A 56 -10.14 6.47 10.96
C GLU A 56 -9.76 6.11 9.51
N ILE A 57 -9.01 5.02 9.32
CA ILE A 57 -8.68 4.51 7.98
C ILE A 57 -9.92 3.95 7.29
N ASP A 58 -10.65 3.08 7.98
CA ASP A 58 -11.88 2.48 7.49
C ASP A 58 -12.74 1.98 8.65
N ARG A 59 -13.89 2.63 8.86
CA ARG A 59 -14.85 2.28 9.93
C ARG A 59 -15.38 0.84 9.85
N ARG A 60 -15.22 0.18 8.69
CA ARG A 60 -15.61 -1.21 8.44
C ARG A 60 -14.44 -2.20 8.59
N TRP A 61 -13.27 -1.74 9.02
CA TRP A 61 -12.10 -2.57 9.23
C TRP A 61 -12.05 -3.05 10.68
N TYR A 62 -12.15 -4.36 10.88
CA TYR A 62 -12.18 -4.98 12.21
C TYR A 62 -10.81 -5.54 12.64
N GLY A 63 -9.75 -5.26 11.88
CA GLY A 63 -8.39 -5.69 12.17
C GLY A 63 -7.87 -6.81 11.27
N GLU A 64 -8.63 -7.22 10.25
CA GLU A 64 -8.15 -8.16 9.25
C GLU A 64 -6.94 -7.60 8.48
N ILE A 65 -5.86 -8.39 8.42
CA ILE A 65 -4.62 -8.06 7.70
C ILE A 65 -4.19 -9.25 6.82
N PRO A 66 -3.51 -9.02 5.68
CA PRO A 66 -3.25 -7.71 5.09
C PRO A 66 -4.52 -7.07 4.51
N ARG A 67 -4.57 -5.73 4.55
CA ARG A 67 -5.65 -4.92 3.95
C ARG A 67 -5.02 -3.95 2.95
N THR A 68 -5.60 -3.83 1.76
CA THR A 68 -5.12 -2.92 0.72
C THR A 68 -6.28 -2.09 0.18
N HIS A 69 -6.06 -0.79 0.13
CA HIS A 69 -6.99 0.18 -0.41
C HIS A 69 -6.45 0.66 -1.75
N PHE A 70 -7.26 0.51 -2.80
CA PHE A 70 -6.97 1.01 -4.13
C PHE A 70 -7.80 2.27 -4.35
N TYR A 71 -7.13 3.35 -4.72
CA TYR A 71 -7.77 4.63 -5.03
C TYR A 71 -7.54 4.95 -6.50
N ASP A 72 -8.62 5.06 -7.27
CA ASP A 72 -8.52 5.50 -8.67
C ASP A 72 -8.38 7.03 -8.77
N ARG A 73 -8.29 7.53 -10.01
CA ARG A 73 -8.17 8.97 -10.28
C ARG A 73 -9.41 9.79 -9.90
N ALA A 74 -10.56 9.14 -9.76
CA ALA A 74 -11.79 9.73 -9.28
C ALA A 74 -11.97 9.55 -7.75
N HIS A 75 -10.90 9.14 -7.05
CA HIS A 75 -10.87 8.83 -5.63
C HIS A 75 -11.89 7.75 -5.22
N GLN A 76 -12.34 6.91 -6.15
CA GLN A 76 -13.16 5.74 -5.81
C GLN A 76 -12.27 4.67 -5.18
N ARG A 77 -12.78 4.10 -4.10
CA ARG A 77 -12.05 3.18 -3.23
C ARG A 77 -12.50 1.75 -3.47
N GLU A 78 -11.58 0.88 -3.89
CA GLU A 78 -11.77 -0.58 -3.88
C GLU A 78 -10.90 -1.19 -2.77
N ILE A 79 -11.48 -2.05 -1.94
CA ILE A 79 -10.80 -2.64 -0.78
C ILE A 79 -10.62 -4.13 -1.02
N LYS A 80 -9.40 -4.62 -0.80
CA LYS A 80 -9.08 -6.05 -0.79
C LYS A 80 -8.52 -6.45 0.57
N THR A 81 -8.98 -7.59 1.04
CA THR A 81 -8.53 -8.23 2.27
C THR A 81 -7.82 -9.53 1.92
N GLY A 82 -6.70 -9.81 2.58
CA GLY A 82 -5.90 -11.02 2.34
C GLY A 82 -4.95 -10.87 1.16
N LEU A 83 -4.45 -12.00 0.68
CA LEU A 83 -3.54 -12.03 -0.46
C LEU A 83 -4.27 -11.61 -1.73
N ILE A 84 -3.66 -10.67 -2.46
CA ILE A 84 -4.21 -10.12 -3.69
C ILE A 84 -3.56 -10.83 -4.86
N ASN A 85 -4.38 -11.32 -5.79
CA ASN A 85 -3.91 -11.89 -7.04
C ASN A 85 -3.11 -10.85 -7.83
N GLN A 86 -1.94 -11.23 -8.33
CA GLN A 86 -1.11 -10.39 -9.17
C GLN A 86 -1.86 -9.87 -10.41
N GLN A 87 -2.68 -10.73 -11.05
CA GLN A 87 -3.47 -10.34 -12.24
C GLN A 87 -4.42 -9.19 -11.92
N PHE A 88 -5.07 -9.22 -10.75
CA PHE A 88 -5.96 -8.14 -10.34
C PHE A 88 -5.23 -6.79 -10.25
N ILE A 89 -4.00 -6.79 -9.70
CA ILE A 89 -3.18 -5.57 -9.58
C ILE A 89 -2.77 -5.08 -10.97
N GLU A 90 -2.39 -5.99 -11.87
CA GLU A 90 -2.06 -5.65 -13.27
C GLU A 90 -3.23 -4.99 -13.98
N ASP A 91 -4.41 -5.60 -13.89
CA ASP A 91 -5.62 -5.08 -14.52
C ASP A 91 -6.01 -3.73 -13.91
N TRP A 92 -5.86 -3.57 -12.59
CA TRP A 92 -6.14 -2.32 -11.90
C TRP A 92 -5.18 -1.21 -12.33
N ILE A 93 -3.87 -1.51 -12.43
CA ILE A 93 -2.86 -0.56 -12.90
C ILE A 93 -3.14 -0.16 -14.35
N ALA A 94 -3.47 -1.10 -15.23
CA ALA A 94 -3.77 -0.81 -16.63
C ALA A 94 -4.96 0.14 -16.80
N ARG A 95 -5.98 0.03 -15.94
CA ARG A 95 -7.13 0.93 -15.93
C ARG A 95 -6.85 2.31 -15.31
N ASN A 96 -5.98 2.38 -14.30
CA ASN A 96 -5.91 3.55 -13.41
C ASN A 96 -4.59 4.32 -13.44
N VAL A 97 -3.48 3.71 -13.87
CA VAL A 97 -2.15 4.35 -13.89
C VAL A 97 -1.79 4.71 -15.33
N THR A 98 -1.50 5.99 -15.59
CA THR A 98 -1.15 6.42 -16.94
C THR A 98 0.22 5.83 -17.28
N PRO A 99 0.38 5.18 -18.44
CA PRO A 99 1.69 4.78 -18.93
C PRO A 99 2.62 5.99 -19.01
N ASP A 100 3.91 5.77 -18.83
CA ASP A 100 4.87 6.83 -19.15
C ASP A 100 4.87 7.06 -20.66
N SER A 101 4.65 8.31 -21.09
CA SER A 101 4.61 8.69 -22.51
C SER A 101 6.01 8.73 -23.14
N THR A 102 7.04 8.19 -22.49
CA THR A 102 8.45 8.27 -22.88
C THR A 102 8.98 6.96 -23.47
N GLN A 103 8.13 6.22 -24.17
CA GLN A 103 8.55 5.18 -25.12
C GLN A 103 7.75 5.35 -26.42
N ARG A 104 8.18 6.30 -27.25
CA ARG A 104 8.07 6.26 -28.70
C ARG A 104 9.42 6.60 -29.29
#